data_AF-A0A498K0W2-F1
#
_entry.id   AF-A0A498K0W2-F1
#
_cell.length_a   1.000
_cell.length_b   1.000
_cell.length_c   1.000
_cell.angle_alpha   90.00
_cell.angle_beta   90.00
_cell.angle_gamma   90.00
#
_symmetry.space_group_name_H-M   'P 1'
#
loop_
_entity.id
_entity.type
_entity.pdbx_description
1 polymer ?
#
loop_
_entity_poly.entity_id
_entity_poly.type
_entity_poly.pdbx_seq_one_letter_code
_entity_poly.pdbx_strand_id
1 'polypeptide(L)'
;METKSQKANNTETLTKQTISRIKNYLNNAKGVPRLGLPKYEWWSEALHGVSNVGPRTYFDDLIPGATSFPTVILTTAAFNQSLWKQIGQVVYVEL
;
A
#
# COMPACT_ATOMS: atom_id res chain seq x y z
N MET A 1 24.20 37.34 -12.28
CA MET A 1 24.36 36.70 -10.95
C MET A 1 23.04 36.76 -10.22
N GLU A 2 22.52 35.64 -9.70
CA GLU A 2 21.30 35.66 -8.88
C GLU A 2 21.46 36.53 -7.63
N THR A 3 20.44 37.31 -7.28
CA THR A 3 20.44 38.09 -6.05
C THR A 3 20.28 37.17 -4.83
N LYS A 4 20.75 37.60 -3.65
CA LYS A 4 20.64 36.82 -2.40
C LYS A 4 19.19 36.40 -2.09
N SER A 5 18.21 37.23 -2.44
CA SER A 5 16.78 36.94 -2.27
C SER A 5 16.29 35.87 -3.25
N GLN A 6 16.70 35.91 -4.53
CA GLN A 6 16.37 34.87 -5.51
C GLN A 6 16.89 33.49 -5.07
N LYS A 7 18.13 33.45 -4.57
CA LYS A 7 18.78 32.22 -4.11
C LYS A 7 18.07 31.60 -2.89
N ALA A 8 17.60 32.42 -1.96
CA ALA A 8 16.84 31.96 -0.78
C ALA A 8 15.50 31.31 -1.19
N ASN A 9 14.75 31.96 -2.09
CA ASN A 9 13.45 31.48 -2.56
C ASN A 9 13.57 30.16 -3.35
N ASN A 10 14.63 30.03 -4.16
CA ASN A 10 14.91 28.80 -4.91
C ASN A 10 15.23 27.63 -3.96
N THR A 11 16.00 27.89 -2.91
CA THR A 11 16.34 26.88 -1.90
C THR A 11 15.10 26.40 -1.16
N GLU A 12 14.23 27.32 -0.72
CA GLU A 12 12.98 26.97 -0.04
C GLU A 12 12.03 26.15 -0.94
N THR A 13 11.96 26.49 -2.23
CA THR A 13 11.14 25.77 -3.22
C THR A 13 11.64 24.34 -3.44
N LEU A 14 12.96 24.16 -3.55
CA LEU A 14 13.58 22.83 -3.66
C LEU A 14 13.33 22.00 -2.39
N THR A 15 13.47 22.59 -1.20
CA THR A 15 13.19 21.91 0.07
C THR A 15 11.73 21.45 0.15
N LYS A 16 10.76 22.31 -0.23
CA LYS A 16 9.33 21.95 -0.29
C LYS A 16 9.06 20.80 -1.26
N GLN A 17 9.70 20.80 -2.43
CA GLN A 17 9.56 19.70 -3.39
C GLN A 17 10.18 18.39 -2.88
N THR A 18 11.35 18.44 -2.26
CA THR A 18 12.01 17.26 -1.68
C THR A 18 11.18 16.65 -0.55
N ILE A 19 10.66 17.46 0.37
CA ILE A 19 9.76 16.99 1.43
C ILE A 19 8.50 16.35 0.84
N SER A 20 7.91 16.95 -0.20
CA SER A 20 6.75 16.37 -0.88
C SER A 20 7.05 15.01 -1.52
N ARG A 21 8.27 14.78 -2.00
CA ARG A 21 8.69 13.48 -2.56
C ARG A 21 8.90 12.44 -1.47
N ILE A 22 9.58 12.82 -0.38
CA ILE A 22 9.89 11.90 0.72
C ILE A 22 8.62 11.30 1.33
N LYS A 23 7.54 12.08 1.39
CA LYS A 23 6.23 11.63 1.90
C LYS A 23 5.61 10.46 1.11
N ASN A 24 6.08 10.15 -0.11
CA ASN A 24 5.57 9.04 -0.90
C ASN A 24 6.34 7.72 -0.71
N TYR A 25 7.45 7.73 0.04
CA TYR A 25 8.16 6.50 0.43
C TYR A 25 7.63 5.88 1.73
N LEU A 26 6.73 6.57 2.42
CA LEU A 26 6.04 6.03 3.59
C LEU A 26 4.86 5.19 3.14
N ASN A 27 4.42 4.27 4.01
CA ASN A 27 3.26 3.43 3.75
C ASN A 27 2.04 4.25 3.25
N ASN A 28 1.71 5.30 3.99
CA ASN A 28 0.68 6.26 3.63
C ASN A 28 1.26 7.34 2.71
N ALA A 29 1.45 6.97 1.44
CA ALA A 29 1.93 7.88 0.41
C ALA A 29 0.88 8.97 0.16
N LYS A 30 1.30 10.23 0.31
CA LYS A 30 0.40 11.39 0.19
C LYS A 30 0.04 11.76 -1.25
N GLY A 31 0.64 11.10 -2.24
CA GLY A 31 0.49 11.42 -3.65
C GLY A 31 1.12 12.75 -4.02
N VAL A 32 0.93 13.14 -5.28
CA VAL A 32 1.34 14.44 -5.82
C VAL A 32 0.24 14.93 -6.77
N PRO A 33 -0.78 15.67 -6.28
CA PRO A 33 -1.93 16.08 -7.09
C PRO A 33 -1.59 16.87 -8.34
N ARG A 34 -0.55 17.73 -8.31
CA ARG A 34 -0.10 18.48 -9.51
C ARG A 34 0.41 17.59 -10.66
N LEU A 35 0.75 16.33 -10.35
CA LEU A 35 1.19 15.33 -11.32
C LEU A 35 0.09 14.27 -11.56
N GLY A 36 -1.11 14.44 -11.01
CA GLY A 36 -2.17 13.44 -11.06
C GLY A 36 -1.89 12.18 -10.24
N LEU A 37 -0.86 12.18 -9.37
CA LEU A 37 -0.53 11.00 -8.56
C LEU A 37 -1.42 10.95 -7.31
N PRO A 38 -2.28 9.93 -7.15
CA PRO A 38 -3.17 9.81 -6.01
C PRO A 38 -2.42 9.44 -4.73
N LYS A 39 -3.10 9.55 -3.59
CA LYS A 39 -2.65 8.93 -2.34
C LYS A 39 -2.65 7.41 -2.50
N TYR A 40 -1.78 6.72 -1.79
CA TYR A 40 -1.68 5.26 -1.86
C TYR A 40 -1.25 4.67 -0.52
N GLU A 41 -1.82 3.53 -0.16
CA GLU A 41 -1.41 2.74 1.00
C GLU A 41 -0.67 1.50 0.51
N TRP A 42 0.64 1.45 0.78
CA TRP A 42 1.52 0.37 0.33
C TRP A 42 1.33 -0.94 1.11
N TRP A 43 0.82 -0.86 2.33
CA TRP A 43 0.69 -1.94 3.27
C TRP A 43 -0.75 -2.44 3.27
N SER A 44 -0.88 -3.69 2.84
CA SER A 44 -2.03 -4.55 3.04
C SER A 44 -1.55 -5.93 3.44
N GLU A 45 -2.37 -6.67 4.16
CA GLU A 45 -2.05 -8.00 4.64
C GLU A 45 -2.97 -9.04 3.98
N ALA A 46 -2.38 -10.17 3.54
CA ALA A 46 -3.09 -11.21 2.80
C ALA A 46 -2.52 -12.63 3.03
N LEU A 47 -1.87 -12.87 4.17
CA LEU A 47 -1.06 -14.08 4.41
C LEU A 47 -1.83 -15.40 4.26
N HIS A 48 -3.10 -15.44 4.70
CA HIS A 48 -3.97 -16.60 4.61
C HIS A 48 -5.43 -16.19 4.37
N GLY A 49 -5.63 -15.16 3.54
CA GLY A 49 -6.89 -14.43 3.42
C GLY A 49 -6.64 -12.92 3.54
N VAL A 50 -7.48 -12.11 2.91
CA VAL A 50 -7.38 -10.64 3.01
C VAL A 50 -7.69 -10.20 4.44
N SER A 51 -6.85 -9.31 4.98
CA SER A 51 -6.99 -8.79 6.34
C SER A 51 -7.32 -7.29 6.31
N ASN A 52 -8.13 -6.83 7.27
CA ASN A 52 -8.34 -5.40 7.52
C ASN A 52 -7.24 -4.76 8.40
N VAL A 53 -6.19 -5.52 8.72
CA VAL A 53 -5.04 -5.00 9.44
C VAL A 53 -4.20 -4.16 8.46
N GLY A 54 -4.01 -2.90 8.83
CA GLY A 54 -3.38 -1.90 7.97
C GLY A 54 -4.41 -0.94 7.37
N PRO A 55 -3.97 0.09 6.64
CA PRO A 55 -4.85 1.17 6.19
C PRO A 55 -5.51 0.94 4.82
N ARG A 56 -5.14 -0.10 4.07
CA ARG A 56 -5.61 -0.29 2.69
C ARG A 56 -6.97 -0.98 2.59
N THR A 57 -7.21 -2.01 3.40
CA THR A 57 -8.39 -2.87 3.30
C THR A 57 -9.30 -2.64 4.51
N TYR A 58 -10.60 -2.50 4.28
CA TYR A 58 -11.61 -2.35 5.31
C TYR A 58 -12.82 -3.23 4.99
N PHE A 59 -13.48 -3.70 6.04
CA PHE A 59 -14.73 -4.46 5.96
C PHE A 59 -15.84 -3.62 6.58
N ASP A 60 -17.01 -3.61 5.95
CA ASP A 60 -18.18 -2.83 6.32
C ASP A 60 -19.47 -3.64 6.10
N ASP A 61 -20.64 -3.01 6.19
CA ASP A 61 -21.92 -3.72 6.03
C ASP A 61 -22.14 -4.28 4.62
N LEU A 62 -21.47 -3.72 3.60
CA LEU A 62 -21.56 -4.19 2.21
C LEU A 62 -20.59 -5.36 1.95
N ILE A 63 -19.37 -5.26 2.48
CA ILE A 63 -18.33 -6.30 2.42
C ILE A 63 -17.92 -6.65 3.85
N PRO A 64 -18.65 -7.58 4.52
CA PRO A 64 -18.46 -7.85 5.95
C PRO A 64 -17.18 -8.61 6.28
N GLY A 65 -16.48 -9.15 5.28
CA GLY A 65 -15.25 -9.90 5.48
C GLY A 65 -14.72 -10.52 4.19
N ALA A 66 -13.65 -11.30 4.36
CA ALA A 66 -13.00 -12.09 3.31
C ALA A 66 -12.78 -13.54 3.78
N THR A 67 -12.42 -14.43 2.87
CA THR A 67 -12.20 -15.83 3.21
C THR A 67 -10.95 -16.00 4.09
N SER A 68 -11.11 -16.64 5.26
CA SER A 68 -10.00 -16.98 6.15
C SER A 68 -9.57 -18.43 5.97
N PHE A 69 -8.45 -18.64 5.28
CA PHE A 69 -7.85 -19.95 5.07
C PHE A 69 -7.07 -20.44 6.30
N PRO A 70 -6.74 -21.74 6.39
CA PRO A 70 -5.79 -22.23 7.38
C PRO A 70 -4.47 -21.47 7.30
N THR A 71 -3.84 -21.25 8.46
CA THR A 71 -2.50 -20.63 8.52
C THR A 71 -1.52 -21.41 7.65
N VAL A 72 -0.48 -20.71 7.17
CA VAL A 72 0.52 -21.25 6.23
C VAL A 72 1.06 -22.62 6.65
N ILE A 73 1.32 -22.83 7.95
CA ILE A 73 1.84 -24.11 8.48
C ILE A 73 0.87 -25.29 8.32
N LEU A 74 -0.44 -25.04 8.36
CA LEU A 74 -1.45 -26.08 8.16
C LEU A 74 -1.72 -26.30 6.67
N THR A 75 -1.69 -25.23 5.88
CA THR A 75 -1.83 -25.31 4.42
C THR A 75 -0.64 -26.05 3.78
N THR A 76 0.59 -25.91 4.31
CA THR A 76 1.76 -26.68 3.82
C THR A 76 1.63 -28.17 4.14
N ALA A 77 1.02 -28.53 5.27
CA ALA A 77 0.88 -29.92 5.70
C ALA A 77 0.00 -30.77 4.76
N ALA A 78 -0.75 -30.15 3.85
CA ALA A 78 -1.47 -30.83 2.78
C ALA A 78 -0.56 -31.35 1.65
N PHE A 79 0.70 -30.87 1.57
CA PHE A 79 1.66 -31.18 0.50
C PHE A 79 1.07 -31.08 -0.93
N ASN A 80 0.17 -30.14 -1.14
CA ASN A 80 -0.59 -30.00 -2.39
C ASN A 80 -0.33 -28.63 -3.03
N GLN A 81 0.55 -28.60 -4.03
CA GLN A 81 0.91 -27.37 -4.74
C GLN A 81 -0.27 -26.71 -5.47
N SER A 82 -1.19 -27.51 -6.01
CA SER A 82 -2.36 -26.99 -6.71
C SER A 82 -3.30 -26.26 -5.74
N LEU A 83 -3.48 -26.79 -4.53
CA LEU A 83 -4.24 -26.14 -3.47
C LEU A 83 -3.64 -24.77 -3.10
N TRP A 84 -2.31 -24.68 -2.96
CA TRP A 84 -1.61 -23.42 -2.68
C TRP A 84 -1.88 -22.36 -3.75
N LYS A 85 -1.81 -22.77 -5.02
CA LYS A 85 -2.10 -21.88 -6.14
C LYS A 85 -3.55 -21.42 -6.12
N GLN A 86 -4.49 -22.33 -5.85
CA GLN A 86 -5.92 -22.01 -5.78
C GLN A 86 -6.23 -21.03 -4.64
N ILE A 87 -5.63 -21.22 -3.45
CA ILE A 87 -5.78 -20.26 -2.34
C ILE A 87 -5.27 -18.88 -2.76
N GLY A 88 -4.09 -18.79 -3.37
CA GLY A 88 -3.57 -17.52 -3.88
C GLY A 88 -4.47 -16.85 -4.93
N GLN A 89 -5.12 -17.64 -5.80
CA GLN A 89 -6.06 -17.13 -6.79
C GLN A 89 -7.34 -16.57 -6.14
N VAL A 90 -7.86 -17.22 -5.10
CA VAL A 90 -9.02 -16.71 -4.35
C VAL A 90 -8.67 -15.42 -3.62
N VAL A 91 -7.53 -15.40 -2.90
CA VAL A 91 -7.09 -14.18 -2.19
C VAL A 91 -6.86 -13.02 -3.15
N TYR A 92 -6.35 -13.28 -4.36
CA TYR A 92 -6.14 -12.25 -5.38
C TYR A 92 -7.42 -11.57 -5.85
N VAL A 93 -8.54 -12.30 -5.99
CA VAL A 93 -9.81 -11.72 -6.44
C VAL A 93 -10.61 -11.04 -5.32
N GLU A 94 -10.22 -11.25 -4.06
CA GLU A 94 -10.78 -10.58 -2.89
C GLU A 94 -10.07 -9.24 -2.55
N LEU A 95 -8.97 -8.89 -3.27
CA LEU A 95 -8.22 -7.63 -3.14
C LEU A 95 -8.66 -6.56 -4.16
#